data_AF-A0A9D5KBY9-F1
#
_entry.id   AF-A0A9D5KBY9-F1
#
_cell.length_a   1.000
_cell.length_b   1.000
_cell.length_c   1.000
_cell.angle_alpha   90.00
_cell.angle_beta   90.00
_cell.angle_gamma   90.00
#
_symmetry.space_group_name_H-M   'P 1'
#
loop_
_entity.id
_entity.type
_entity.pdbx_description
1 polymer ?
#
loop_
_entity_poly.entity_id
_entity_poly.type
_entity_poly.pdbx_seq_one_letter_code
_entity_poly.pdbx_strand_id
1 'polypeptide(L)'
;MLFTDALIHSPPDKSARADILIEGERIVKLGKIITPEGIRTYKNKIVLPGYIDSHIHLLEYGLSLLFLDLREATSAQEVLGKISSFAAETADRGFV
;
A
#
# COMPACT_ATOMS: atom_id res chain seq x y z
N MET A 1 2.65 18.67 -1.42
CA MET A 1 3.54 18.16 -0.35
C MET A 1 4.99 18.33 -0.78
N LEU A 2 5.89 18.58 0.16
CA LEU A 2 7.32 18.77 -0.10
C LEU A 2 8.13 17.76 0.72
N PHE A 3 9.06 17.06 0.08
CA PHE A 3 10.10 16.32 0.79
C PHE A 3 11.41 17.10 0.64
N THR A 4 12.11 17.33 1.75
CA THR A 4 13.39 18.06 1.78
C THR A 4 14.51 17.14 2.20
N ASP A 5 15.69 17.32 1.60
CA ASP A 5 16.87 16.46 1.81
C ASP A 5 16.50 14.97 1.73
N ALA A 6 15.68 14.60 0.76
CA ALA A 6 15.22 13.23 0.56
C ALA A 6 16.22 12.45 -0.27
N LEU A 7 16.45 11.19 0.08
CA LEU A 7 17.16 10.24 -0.79
C LEU A 7 16.16 9.70 -1.81
N ILE A 8 16.21 10.24 -3.03
CA ILE A 8 15.31 9.89 -4.13
C ILE A 8 15.99 8.79 -4.96
N HIS A 9 15.30 7.68 -5.20
CA HIS A 9 15.74 6.61 -6.09
C HIS A 9 14.91 6.63 -7.37
N SER A 10 15.44 7.21 -8.46
CA SER A 10 14.74 7.25 -9.74
C SER A 10 15.71 7.64 -10.86
N PRO A 11 15.95 6.79 -11.88
CA PRO A 11 15.51 5.38 -12.02
C PRO A 11 16.06 4.46 -10.91
N PRO A 12 15.59 3.20 -10.78
CA PRO A 12 15.89 2.34 -9.62
C PRO A 12 17.38 2.12 -9.31
N ASP A 13 18.25 2.27 -10.31
CA ASP A 13 19.71 2.14 -10.24
C ASP A 13 20.44 3.44 -9.83
N LYS A 14 19.71 4.54 -9.63
CA LYS A 14 20.30 5.86 -9.33
C LYS A 14 19.65 6.50 -8.12
N SER A 15 20.50 7.00 -7.24
CA SER A 15 20.10 7.65 -6.00
C SER A 15 20.68 9.05 -5.92
N ALA A 16 19.86 10.04 -5.56
CA ALA A 16 20.32 11.41 -5.34
C ALA A 16 19.63 12.02 -4.11
N ARG A 17 20.36 12.86 -3.38
CA ARG A 17 19.76 13.71 -2.33
C ARG A 17 19.26 15.01 -2.95
N ALA A 18 17.97 15.28 -2.79
CA ALA A 18 17.33 16.49 -3.30
C ALA A 18 16.02 16.79 -2.56
N ASP A 19 15.46 17.97 -2.79
CA ASP A 19 14.08 18.26 -2.43
C ASP A 19 13.16 17.85 -3.61
N ILE A 20 11.95 17.38 -3.31
CA ILE A 20 10.93 16.99 -4.29
C ILE A 20 9.58 17.60 -3.90
N LEU A 21 9.03 18.40 -4.81
CA LEU A 21 7.72 19.03 -4.66
C LEU A 21 6.69 18.26 -5.49
N ILE A 22 5.61 17.86 -4.82
CA ILE A 22 4.48 17.16 -5.40
C ILE A 22 3.23 18.02 -5.20
N GLU A 23 2.54 18.32 -6.29
CA GLU A 23 1.25 19.04 -6.29
C GLU A 23 0.18 18.10 -6.83
N GLY A 24 -0.86 17.84 -6.03
CA GLY A 24 -1.84 16.79 -6.32
C GLY A 24 -1.15 15.43 -6.54
N GLU A 25 -1.25 14.93 -7.77
CA GLU A 25 -0.74 13.62 -8.21
C GLU A 25 0.55 13.71 -9.04
N ARG A 26 1.16 14.90 -9.16
CA ARG A 26 2.31 15.14 -10.04
C ARG A 26 3.53 15.65 -9.29
N ILE A 27 4.69 15.13 -9.66
CA ILE A 27 5.98 15.73 -9.31
C ILE A 27 6.14 16.97 -10.19
N VAL A 28 6.23 18.15 -9.56
CA VAL A 28 6.34 19.43 -10.28
C VAL A 28 7.75 20.01 -10.26
N LYS A 29 8.57 19.64 -9.27
CA LYS A 29 9.95 20.12 -9.15
C LYS A 29 10.84 19.15 -8.38
N LEU A 30 12.09 19.06 -8.84
CA LEU A 30 13.19 18.32 -8.21
C LEU A 30 14.39 19.27 -8.03
N GLY A 31 15.19 19.04 -6.99
CA GLY A 31 16.40 19.80 -6.69
C GLY A 31 16.28 20.61 -5.40
N LYS A 32 17.05 21.69 -5.24
CA LYS A 32 16.91 22.55 -4.05
C LYS A 32 15.66 23.43 -4.19
N ILE A 33 14.78 23.40 -3.19
CA ILE A 33 13.51 24.13 -3.20
C ILE A 33 13.43 25.02 -1.96
N ILE A 34 13.05 26.28 -2.16
CA ILE A 34 12.68 27.19 -1.06
C ILE A 34 11.29 26.75 -0.60
N THR A 35 11.17 26.32 0.65
CA THR A 35 9.92 25.83 1.22
C THR A 35 8.83 26.91 1.17
N PRO A 36 7.75 26.71 0.40
CA PRO A 36 6.60 27.62 0.43
C PRO A 36 5.90 27.59 1.79
N GLU A 37 5.28 28.70 2.19
CA GLU A 37 4.46 28.74 3.40
C GLU A 37 3.22 27.83 3.27
N GLY A 38 2.80 27.21 4.37
CA GLY A 38 1.60 26.39 4.44
C GLY A 38 1.70 24.99 3.79
N ILE A 39 2.85 24.59 3.24
CA ILE A 39 3.01 23.25 2.65
C ILE A 39 3.40 22.20 3.69
N ARG A 40 2.73 21.04 3.64
CA ARG A 40 3.14 19.86 4.42
C ARG A 40 4.51 19.39 3.96
N THR A 41 5.48 19.43 4.88
CA THR A 41 6.90 19.13 4.63
C THR A 41 7.35 17.88 5.37
N TYR A 42 8.15 17.04 4.71
CA TYR A 42 8.82 15.88 5.29
C TYR A 42 10.33 16.03 5.05
N LYS A 43 11.17 15.72 6.05
CA LYS A 43 12.62 15.88 5.95
C LYS A 43 13.36 14.55 6.09
N ASN A 44 14.46 14.39 5.36
CA ASN A 44 15.38 13.24 5.43
C ASN A 44 14.66 11.89 5.32
N LYS A 45 13.85 11.75 4.27
CA LYS A 45 13.11 10.52 3.94
C LYS A 45 13.74 9.85 2.72
N ILE A 46 13.42 8.57 2.54
CA ILE A 46 13.68 7.85 1.29
C ILE A 46 12.42 7.94 0.43
N VAL A 47 12.57 8.29 -0.85
CA VAL A 47 11.48 8.37 -1.82
C VAL A 47 11.76 7.41 -2.97
N LEU A 48 10.83 6.49 -3.19
CA LEU A 48 10.87 5.46 -4.22
C LEU A 48 9.65 5.62 -5.15
N PRO A 49 9.74 5.18 -6.42
CA PRO A 49 8.56 4.95 -7.24
C PRO A 49 7.64 3.95 -6.53
N GLY A 50 6.32 4.12 -6.69
CA GLY A 50 5.39 3.08 -6.28
C GLY A 50 5.66 1.78 -7.03
N TYR A 51 5.46 0.64 -6.38
CA TYR A 51 5.53 -0.65 -7.07
C TYR A 51 4.41 -0.73 -8.12
N ILE A 52 4.76 -1.27 -9.29
CA ILE A 52 3.82 -1.52 -10.38
C ILE A 52 3.75 -3.03 -10.56
N ASP A 53 2.61 -3.61 -10.24
CA ASP A 53 2.29 -4.98 -10.60
C ASP A 53 1.65 -4.98 -12.00
N SER A 54 2.36 -5.53 -12.99
CA SER A 54 1.88 -5.59 -14.37
C SER A 54 0.92 -6.74 -14.63
N HIS A 55 0.76 -7.67 -13.68
CA HIS A 55 -0.05 -8.86 -13.87
C HIS A 55 -0.60 -9.40 -12.55
N ILE A 56 -1.79 -8.91 -12.20
CA ILE A 56 -2.56 -9.41 -11.06
C ILE A 56 -3.98 -9.77 -11.49
N HIS A 57 -4.50 -10.86 -10.94
CA HIS A 57 -5.92 -11.17 -10.92
C HIS A 57 -6.59 -10.36 -9.80
N LEU A 58 -6.85 -9.08 -10.06
CA LEU A 58 -7.25 -8.12 -9.02
C LEU A 58 -8.56 -8.52 -8.32
N LEU A 59 -9.54 -9.00 -9.09
CA LEU A 59 -10.85 -9.40 -8.55
C LEU A 59 -10.70 -10.64 -7.67
N GLU A 60 -10.00 -11.66 -8.16
CA GLU A 60 -9.77 -12.91 -7.45
C GLU A 60 -8.93 -12.67 -6.18
N TYR A 61 -7.94 -11.77 -6.24
CA TYR A 61 -7.20 -11.34 -5.06
C TYR A 61 -8.14 -10.71 -4.02
N GLY A 62 -8.99 -9.76 -4.43
CA GLY A 62 -9.97 -9.14 -3.55
C GLY A 62 -10.93 -10.15 -2.91
N LEU A 63 -11.44 -11.10 -3.69
CA LEU A 63 -12.29 -12.19 -3.19
C LEU A 63 -11.53 -13.08 -2.20
N SER A 64 -10.26 -13.40 -2.48
CA SER A 64 -9.45 -14.24 -1.58
C SER A 64 -9.24 -13.62 -0.19
N LEU A 65 -9.27 -12.30 -0.07
CA LEU A 65 -9.19 -11.60 1.23
C LEU A 65 -10.45 -11.82 2.09
N LEU A 66 -11.54 -12.28 1.49
CA LEU A 66 -12.78 -12.62 2.18
C LEU A 66 -12.85 -14.10 2.57
N PHE A 67 -11.90 -14.93 2.15
CA PHE A 67 -11.97 -16.36 2.39
C PHE A 67 -11.58 -16.71 3.82
N LEU A 68 -12.29 -17.69 4.40
CA LEU A 68 -11.90 -18.33 5.64
C LEU A 68 -10.59 -19.10 5.45
N ASP A 69 -9.57 -18.75 6.23
CA ASP A 69 -8.30 -19.48 6.23
C ASP A 69 -8.37 -20.74 7.11
N LEU A 70 -8.22 -21.90 6.47
CA LEU A 70 -8.24 -23.22 7.12
C LEU A 70 -6.87 -23.90 7.14
N ARG A 71 -5.80 -23.26 6.66
CA ARG A 71 -4.48 -23.90 6.45
C ARG A 71 -3.89 -24.51 7.72
N GLU A 72 -4.12 -23.86 8.86
CA GLU A 72 -3.60 -24.29 10.17
C GLU A 72 -4.57 -25.24 10.92
N ALA A 73 -5.73 -25.59 10.34
CA ALA A 73 -6.67 -26.48 11.01
C ALA A 73 -6.16 -27.93 10.99
N THR A 74 -6.10 -28.56 12.17
CA THR A 74 -5.48 -29.90 12.34
C THR A 74 -6.51 -31.02 12.54
N SER A 75 -7.80 -30.69 12.60
CA SER A 75 -8.89 -31.65 12.78
C SER A 75 -10.19 -31.21 12.11
N ALA A 76 -11.06 -32.17 11.80
CA ALA A 76 -12.39 -31.89 11.25
C ALA A 76 -13.24 -31.02 12.20
N GLN A 77 -13.10 -31.23 13.50
CA GLN A 77 -13.81 -30.47 14.54
C GLN A 77 -13.38 -29.00 14.52
N GLU A 78 -12.08 -28.73 14.36
CA GLU A 78 -11.57 -27.36 14.25
C GLU A 78 -12.06 -26.68 12.97
N VAL A 79 -12.07 -27.39 11.84
CA VAL A 79 -12.62 -26.89 10.57
C VAL A 79 -14.08 -26.51 10.72
N LEU A 80 -14.91 -27.40 11.27
CA LEU A 80 -16.34 -27.14 11.48
C LEU A 80 -16.57 -25.96 12.43
N GLY A 81 -15.77 -25.84 13.48
CA GLY A 81 -15.81 -24.70 14.40
C GLY A 81 -15.53 -23.38 13.70
N LYS A 82 -14.45 -23.33 12.90
CA LYS A 82 -14.07 -22.13 12.12
C LYS A 82 -15.14 -21.73 11.11
N ILE A 83 -15.71 -22.71 10.37
CA ILE A 83 -16.78 -22.45 9.41
C ILE A 83 -18.02 -21.89 10.10
N SER A 84 -18.43 -22.48 11.24
CA SER A 84 -19.61 -22.04 11.99
C SER A 84 -19.48 -20.59 12.47
N SER A 85 -18.34 -20.25 13.09
CA SER A 85 -18.08 -18.87 13.54
C SER A 85 -18.05 -17.89 12.38
N PHE A 86 -17.35 -18.25 11.29
CA PHE A 86 -17.25 -17.40 10.10
C PHE A 86 -18.62 -17.15 9.46
N ALA A 87 -19.47 -18.18 9.35
CA ALA A 87 -20.82 -18.05 8.82
C ALA A 87 -21.69 -17.10 9.68
N ALA A 88 -21.56 -17.17 11.01
CA ALA A 88 -22.28 -16.27 11.91
C ALA A 88 -21.82 -14.80 11.77
N GLU A 89 -20.51 -14.58 11.65
CA GLU A 89 -19.90 -13.24 11.50
C GLU A 89 -20.15 -12.57 10.15
N THR A 90 -20.53 -13.36 9.13
CA THR A 90 -20.71 -12.89 7.75
C THR A 90 -22.16 -12.95 7.28
N ALA A 91 -23.09 -13.27 8.16
CA ALA A 91 -24.50 -13.51 7.82
C ALA A 91 -25.20 -12.31 7.16
N ASP A 92 -24.74 -11.09 7.41
CA ASP A 92 -25.29 -9.84 6.87
C ASP A 92 -24.63 -9.39 5.55
N ARG A 93 -23.54 -10.03 5.12
CA ARG A 93 -22.75 -9.62 3.94
C ARG A 93 -23.40 -9.96 2.60
N GLY A 94 -24.44 -10.78 2.60
CA GLY A 94 -25.07 -11.31 1.37
C GLY A 94 -24.16 -12.29 0.62
N PHE A 95 -24.61 -12.79 -0.54
CA PHE A 95 -23.73 -13.55 -1.44
C PHE A 95 -22.73 -12.58 -2.09
N VAL A 96 -21.45 -12.78 -1.78
CA VAL A 96 -20.32 -12.33 -2.60
C VAL A 96 -19.70 -13.55 -3.23
#